data_AF-A8SI72-F1
#
_entry.id   AF-A8SI72-F1
#
_cell.length_a   1.000
_cell.length_b   1.000
_cell.length_c   1.000
_cell.angle_alpha   90.00
_cell.angle_beta   90.00
_cell.angle_gamma   90.00
#
_symmetry.space_group_name_H-M   'P 1'
#
loop_
_entity.id
_entity.type
_entity.pdbx_description
1 polymer ?
#
loop_
_entity_poly.entity_id
_entity_poly.type
_entity_poly.pdbx_seq_one_letter_code
_entity_poly.pdbx_strand_id
1 'polypeptide(L)'
;MPQTGKPLGSMVIKLGLDGSKFTDTLANIQRSLKTQLSTMRANLKIYDAVGDNLGKLENNYKDLKNTIALLEKENEHLTASYKKHVEAGTENSKAAQNLAKKINDNIQKQALYRKQLSQTERALADEKSGMNDLREEISRVEQSTQALVQKNKAMGRSLAANKEEYNGLKTVIDKRNQLIDKEKAKLAELIRTKGRDDSATADQRLAIQKLEAAQAVAIDRYKKLDRAIGNSSDRMIRFQDNLSRARKSLQSTADKVSAAGQSISSFFGGAALAVGGGLGLATKSAMDFESQMSNVKSVMDPDDAKKYGKALQDLAITMGSKTKYSATEAAQGIEELVKAGVSTKDIMRGGLKGALDLATAGELSLKDAAEIASTALNSFKNDNISVTEAANQLAGAANASATDVTEMKFALSSVSAVASGVGLSFKDTNTALAELAQNGLKGQDAGTSLKTMLLNLSPSTKSAADMMESLGLATKNVGAAYNWLVDRGIKPASHSAKDVDAALQKLAKIQAGAGASASKVKKEYQELAKNSGFASSAFYDQHGKLKSLSEISDLLHDRLKNLTEEQRQYALKTMFGTDAIRAANILYKEGAKGADDMAKSISKIKASEVAEQKMK
;
A
#
# COMPACT_ATOMS: atom_id res chain seq x y z
N MET A 1 -27.65 -48.60 -20.75
CA MET A 1 -26.30 -49.20 -20.59
C MET A 1 -25.64 -49.26 -21.98
N PRO A 2 -24.31 -49.14 -22.15
CA PRO A 2 -23.40 -48.10 -21.64
C PRO A 2 -22.26 -47.66 -22.65
N GLN A 3 -21.51 -46.60 -22.30
CA GLN A 3 -20.03 -46.37 -22.49
C GLN A 3 -19.40 -45.51 -23.64
N THR A 4 -19.01 -44.27 -23.22
CA THR A 4 -17.68 -43.59 -23.20
C THR A 4 -16.93 -43.09 -24.46
N GLY A 5 -16.56 -41.79 -24.43
CA GLY A 5 -15.48 -41.18 -25.25
C GLY A 5 -15.46 -39.63 -25.26
N LYS A 6 -15.00 -38.98 -24.18
CA LYS A 6 -14.78 -37.50 -24.10
C LYS A 6 -13.32 -37.13 -24.45
N PRO A 7 -13.02 -36.01 -25.16
CA PRO A 7 -11.66 -35.45 -25.25
C PRO A 7 -11.31 -34.53 -24.06
N LEU A 8 -10.05 -34.64 -23.60
CA LEU A 8 -9.47 -34.09 -22.37
C LEU A 8 -9.04 -32.61 -22.48
N GLY A 9 -9.17 -31.87 -21.38
CA GLY A 9 -8.72 -30.48 -21.21
C GLY A 9 -7.21 -30.32 -20.98
N SER A 10 -6.76 -29.07 -21.07
CA SER A 10 -5.37 -28.56 -20.92
C SER A 10 -4.47 -29.42 -20.03
N MET A 11 -3.49 -30.07 -20.67
CA MET A 11 -2.62 -31.07 -20.06
C MET A 11 -1.50 -30.41 -19.23
N VAL A 12 -1.60 -30.49 -17.90
CA VAL A 12 -0.44 -30.45 -17.02
C VAL A 12 0.28 -31.79 -17.17
N ILE A 13 1.54 -31.80 -17.61
CA ILE A 13 2.31 -33.05 -17.69
C ILE A 13 2.71 -33.45 -16.26
N LYS A 14 1.85 -34.23 -15.60
CA LYS A 14 2.19 -34.97 -14.39
C LYS A 14 2.68 -36.36 -14.81
N LEU A 15 3.98 -36.61 -14.69
CA LEU A 15 4.49 -37.97 -14.65
C LEU A 15 4.30 -38.51 -13.22
N GLY A 16 3.28 -39.37 -13.05
CA GLY A 16 3.17 -40.21 -11.86
C GLY A 16 4.19 -41.34 -11.92
N LEU A 17 4.82 -41.67 -10.80
CA LEU A 17 5.79 -42.76 -10.67
C LEU A 17 5.13 -44.13 -10.43
N ASP A 18 3.85 -44.30 -10.77
CA ASP A 18 3.15 -45.58 -10.66
C ASP A 18 2.89 -46.16 -12.05
N GLY A 19 3.75 -47.08 -12.44
CA GLY A 19 3.66 -47.77 -13.72
C GLY A 19 4.80 -48.76 -13.88
N SER A 20 4.56 -49.98 -13.44
CA SER A 20 5.42 -51.18 -13.44
C SER A 20 5.89 -51.68 -14.82
N LYS A 21 6.04 -50.79 -15.81
CA LYS A 21 6.49 -51.12 -17.19
C LYS A 21 7.36 -50.06 -17.85
N PHE A 22 8.03 -49.17 -17.11
CA PHE A 22 9.11 -48.37 -17.69
C PHE A 22 10.42 -49.13 -17.51
N THR A 23 11.10 -49.49 -18.60
CA THR A 23 12.40 -50.14 -18.51
C THR A 23 13.40 -49.16 -17.86
N ASP A 24 13.82 -49.50 -16.63
CA ASP A 24 14.84 -48.82 -15.82
C ASP A 24 16.21 -48.92 -16.51
N THR A 25 16.37 -48.21 -17.61
CA THR A 25 17.66 -48.06 -18.29
C THR A 25 18.22 -46.69 -17.95
N LEU A 26 19.54 -46.62 -17.79
CA LEU A 26 20.25 -45.37 -17.48
C LEU A 26 19.88 -44.24 -18.45
N ALA A 27 19.70 -44.55 -19.74
CA ALA A 27 19.30 -43.59 -20.76
C ALA A 27 17.89 -43.01 -20.54
N ASN A 28 16.93 -43.83 -20.08
CA ASN A 28 15.58 -43.37 -19.78
C ASN A 28 15.58 -42.47 -18.53
N ILE A 29 16.33 -42.84 -17.49
CA ILE A 29 16.47 -42.04 -16.26
C ILE A 29 17.08 -40.67 -16.57
N GLN A 30 18.11 -40.62 -17.42
CA GLN A 30 18.73 -39.36 -17.85
C GLN A 30 17.80 -38.45 -18.65
N ARG A 31 16.97 -39.04 -19.54
CA ARG A 31 15.94 -38.28 -20.26
C ARG A 31 14.90 -37.71 -19.29
N SER A 32 14.42 -38.53 -18.36
CA SER A 32 13.47 -38.10 -17.34
C SER A 32 14.04 -36.99 -16.45
N LEU A 33 15.30 -37.09 -16.04
CA LEU A 33 15.99 -36.06 -15.27
C LEU A 33 16.08 -34.74 -16.05
N LYS A 34 16.43 -34.79 -17.34
CA LYS A 34 16.50 -33.62 -18.22
C LYS A 34 15.13 -32.96 -18.36
N THR A 35 14.08 -33.74 -18.58
CA THR A 35 12.71 -33.25 -18.70
C THR A 35 12.23 -32.63 -17.38
N GLN A 36 12.52 -33.27 -16.25
CA GLN A 36 12.15 -32.78 -14.93
C GLN A 36 12.83 -31.44 -14.61
N LEU A 37 14.13 -31.30 -14.89
CA LEU A 37 14.84 -30.03 -14.71
C LEU A 37 14.34 -28.91 -15.63
N SER A 38 13.93 -29.25 -16.86
CA SER A 38 13.29 -28.29 -17.76
C SER A 38 11.93 -27.84 -17.24
N THR A 39 11.15 -28.78 -16.70
CA THR A 39 9.81 -28.53 -16.13
C THR A 39 9.92 -27.65 -14.88
N MET A 40 10.85 -27.97 -13.98
CA MET A 40 11.12 -27.17 -12.77
C MET A 40 11.44 -25.71 -13.11
N ARG A 41 12.29 -25.46 -14.13
CA ARG A 41 12.61 -24.10 -14.58
C ARG A 41 11.42 -23.38 -15.22
N ALA A 42 10.59 -24.09 -15.97
CA ALA A 42 9.40 -23.52 -16.59
C ALA A 42 8.35 -23.15 -15.54
N ASN A 43 8.13 -24.04 -14.56
CA ASN A 43 7.18 -23.83 -13.48
C ASN A 43 7.57 -22.63 -12.62
N LEU A 44 8.83 -22.51 -12.19
CA LEU A 44 9.31 -21.35 -11.41
C LEU A 44 9.00 -20.02 -12.10
N LYS A 45 9.21 -19.93 -13.43
CA LYS A 45 8.89 -18.73 -14.21
C LYS A 45 7.38 -18.45 -14.29
N ILE A 46 6.54 -19.48 -14.34
CA ILE A 46 5.09 -19.33 -14.38
C ILE A 46 4.59 -18.78 -13.04
N TYR A 47 5.07 -19.33 -11.92
CA TYR A 47 4.67 -18.87 -10.60
C TYR A 47 5.15 -17.43 -10.31
N ASP A 48 6.36 -17.08 -10.75
CA ASP A 48 6.87 -15.69 -10.69
C ASP A 48 6.00 -14.72 -11.50
N ALA A 49 5.52 -15.14 -12.68
CA ALA A 49 4.69 -14.29 -13.55
C ALA A 49 3.27 -14.04 -13.01
N VAL A 50 2.75 -14.91 -12.14
CA VAL A 50 1.41 -14.78 -11.55
C VAL A 50 1.43 -14.35 -10.08
N GLY A 51 2.61 -14.08 -9.52
CA GLY A 51 2.78 -13.64 -8.12
C GLY A 51 2.38 -14.67 -7.07
N ASP A 52 2.34 -15.96 -7.43
CA ASP A 52 1.87 -17.05 -6.57
C ASP A 52 3.05 -17.68 -5.81
N ASN A 53 3.47 -17.04 -4.72
CA ASN A 53 4.60 -17.47 -3.90
C ASN A 53 4.34 -18.82 -3.20
N LEU A 54 3.11 -19.10 -2.77
CA LEU A 54 2.77 -20.37 -2.14
C LEU A 54 2.81 -21.52 -3.18
N GLY A 55 2.21 -21.32 -4.35
CA GLY A 55 2.28 -22.27 -5.45
C GLY A 55 3.72 -22.47 -5.94
N LYS A 56 4.53 -21.40 -5.99
CA LYS A 56 5.97 -21.48 -6.27
C LYS A 56 6.68 -22.42 -5.30
N LEU A 57 6.47 -22.22 -4.00
CA LEU A 57 7.10 -23.02 -2.95
C LEU A 57 6.62 -24.48 -2.98
N GLU A 58 5.32 -24.74 -3.16
CA GLU A 58 4.76 -26.10 -3.19
C GLU A 58 5.22 -26.88 -4.42
N ASN A 59 5.27 -26.21 -5.57
CA ASN A 59 5.75 -26.84 -6.78
C ASN A 59 7.27 -27.05 -6.73
N ASN A 60 8.05 -26.09 -6.21
CA ASN A 60 9.48 -26.26 -6.00
C ASN A 60 9.77 -27.43 -5.05
N TYR A 61 8.97 -27.60 -3.99
CA TYR A 61 9.07 -28.73 -3.08
C TYR A 61 8.89 -30.08 -3.81
N LYS A 62 7.82 -30.19 -4.60
CA LYS A 62 7.54 -31.41 -5.37
C LYS A 62 8.60 -31.69 -6.43
N ASP A 63 9.04 -30.67 -7.16
CA ASP A 63 10.02 -30.81 -8.23
C ASP A 63 11.38 -31.24 -7.68
N LEU A 64 11.83 -30.64 -6.57
CA LEU A 64 13.05 -31.03 -5.87
C LEU A 64 12.99 -32.48 -5.39
N LYS A 65 11.87 -32.91 -4.80
CA LYS A 65 11.67 -34.31 -4.35
C LYS A 65 11.77 -35.30 -5.52
N ASN A 66 11.12 -34.99 -6.65
CA ASN A 66 11.17 -35.84 -7.84
C ASN A 66 12.58 -35.87 -8.48
N THR A 67 13.28 -34.74 -8.52
CA THR A 67 14.66 -34.66 -9.02
C THR A 67 15.63 -35.47 -8.17
N ILE A 68 15.51 -35.41 -6.83
CA ILE A 68 16.33 -36.22 -5.91
C ILE A 68 16.11 -37.71 -6.17
N ALA A 69 14.85 -38.16 -6.27
CA ALA A 69 14.53 -39.57 -6.54
C ALA A 69 15.08 -40.07 -7.89
N LEU A 70 15.07 -39.23 -8.94
CA LEU A 70 15.64 -39.58 -10.24
C LEU A 70 17.17 -39.68 -10.19
N LEU A 71 17.84 -38.79 -9.44
CA LEU A 71 19.29 -38.87 -9.23
C LEU A 71 19.68 -40.10 -8.42
N GLU A 72 18.85 -40.51 -7.44
CA GLU A 72 19.06 -41.74 -6.65
C GLU A 72 19.06 -42.96 -7.55
N LYS A 73 18.02 -43.10 -8.39
CA LYS A 73 17.96 -44.16 -9.40
C LYS A 73 19.13 -44.13 -10.38
N GLU A 74 19.54 -42.94 -10.84
CA GLU A 74 20.71 -42.82 -11.74
C GLU A 74 21.99 -43.33 -11.05
N ASN A 75 22.20 -42.96 -9.78
CA ASN A 75 23.35 -43.40 -9.00
C ASN A 75 23.35 -44.90 -8.74
N GLU A 76 22.20 -45.54 -8.51
CA GLU A 76 22.10 -46.99 -8.38
C GLU A 76 22.59 -47.70 -9.65
N HIS A 77 22.16 -47.24 -10.83
CA HIS A 77 22.59 -47.81 -12.11
C HIS A 77 24.07 -47.57 -12.43
N LEU A 78 24.58 -46.37 -12.13
CA LEU A 78 25.99 -46.05 -12.30
C LEU A 78 26.87 -46.88 -11.36
N THR A 79 26.44 -47.06 -10.10
CA THR A 79 27.16 -47.87 -9.11
C THR A 79 27.16 -49.35 -9.49
N ALA A 80 26.03 -49.89 -9.95
CA ALA A 80 25.97 -51.26 -10.46
C ALA A 80 26.89 -51.47 -11.67
N SER A 81 26.98 -50.49 -12.56
CA SER A 81 27.89 -50.54 -13.72
C SER A 81 29.35 -50.46 -13.30
N TYR A 82 29.67 -49.61 -12.32
CA TYR A 82 31.02 -49.50 -11.76
C TYR A 82 31.44 -50.79 -11.05
N LYS A 83 30.53 -51.42 -10.29
CA LYS A 83 30.78 -52.70 -9.61
C LYS A 83 31.20 -53.81 -10.59
N LYS A 84 30.59 -53.87 -11.78
CA LYS A 84 31.01 -54.82 -12.83
C LYS A 84 32.45 -54.61 -13.29
N HIS A 85 32.95 -53.38 -13.30
CA HIS A 85 34.35 -53.11 -13.63
C HIS A 85 35.29 -53.58 -12.51
N VAL A 86 34.89 -53.42 -11.25
CA VAL A 86 35.64 -53.92 -10.08
C VAL A 86 35.68 -55.45 -10.08
N GLU A 87 34.54 -56.10 -10.30
CA GLU A 87 34.44 -57.57 -10.38
C GLU A 87 35.26 -58.15 -11.55
N ALA A 88 35.45 -57.38 -12.63
CA ALA A 88 36.26 -57.75 -13.79
C ALA A 88 37.75 -57.35 -13.67
N GLY A 89 38.20 -56.73 -12.56
CA GLY A 89 39.58 -56.27 -12.38
C GLY A 89 39.98 -55.10 -13.30
N THR A 90 39.02 -54.28 -13.72
CA THR A 90 39.19 -53.13 -14.63
C THR A 90 38.84 -51.79 -13.98
N GLU A 91 38.94 -51.69 -12.66
CA GLU A 91 38.60 -50.52 -11.86
C GLU A 91 39.41 -49.25 -12.23
N ASN A 92 40.61 -49.43 -12.78
CA ASN A 92 41.47 -48.34 -13.25
C ASN A 92 41.22 -47.95 -14.71
N SER A 93 40.27 -48.58 -15.39
CA SER A 93 39.91 -48.22 -16.75
C SER A 93 39.31 -46.81 -16.82
N LYS A 94 39.51 -46.13 -17.96
CA LYS A 94 38.88 -44.81 -18.22
C LYS A 94 37.35 -44.87 -18.08
N ALA A 95 36.73 -46.01 -18.41
CA ALA A 95 35.29 -46.21 -18.26
C ALA A 95 34.87 -46.22 -16.78
N ALA A 96 35.58 -46.96 -15.93
CA ALA A 96 35.34 -47.01 -14.49
C ALA A 96 35.56 -45.65 -13.81
N GLN A 97 36.63 -44.94 -14.15
CA GLN A 97 36.90 -43.58 -13.65
C GLN A 97 35.79 -42.58 -14.03
N ASN A 98 35.27 -42.67 -15.26
CA ASN A 98 34.16 -41.83 -15.71
C ASN A 98 32.84 -42.14 -14.96
N LEU A 99 32.58 -43.40 -14.61
CA LEU A 99 31.44 -43.79 -13.79
C LEU A 99 31.59 -43.26 -12.36
N ALA A 100 32.75 -43.43 -11.74
CA ALA A 100 33.03 -42.90 -10.40
C ALA A 100 32.87 -41.37 -10.33
N LYS A 101 33.34 -40.64 -11.35
CA LYS A 101 33.13 -39.19 -11.46
C LYS A 101 31.65 -38.82 -11.51
N LYS A 102 30.86 -39.51 -12.35
CA LYS A 102 29.41 -39.26 -12.47
C LYS A 102 28.66 -39.57 -11.18
N ILE A 103 29.04 -40.64 -10.47
CA ILE A 103 28.46 -40.99 -9.16
C ILE A 103 28.73 -39.85 -8.16
N ASN A 104 29.97 -39.37 -8.08
CA ASN A 104 30.33 -38.27 -7.19
C ASN A 104 29.58 -36.97 -7.55
N ASP A 105 29.50 -36.63 -8.85
CA ASP A 105 28.76 -35.45 -9.31
C ASP A 105 27.26 -35.51 -8.94
N ASN A 106 26.66 -36.70 -9.03
CA ASN A 106 25.27 -36.91 -8.67
C ASN A 106 25.04 -36.85 -7.15
N ILE A 107 25.97 -37.38 -6.33
CA ILE A 107 25.93 -37.25 -4.86
C ILE A 107 25.98 -35.77 -4.45
N GLN A 108 26.84 -34.96 -5.07
CA GLN A 108 26.93 -33.52 -4.79
C GLN A 108 25.64 -32.78 -5.17
N LYS A 109 25.05 -33.10 -6.34
CA LYS A 109 23.75 -32.54 -6.75
C LYS A 109 22.62 -32.92 -5.81
N GLN A 110 22.58 -34.18 -5.34
CA GLN A 110 21.59 -34.63 -4.37
C GLN A 110 21.71 -33.85 -3.05
N ALA A 111 22.93 -33.63 -2.54
CA ALA A 111 23.14 -32.86 -1.32
C ALA A 111 22.62 -31.40 -1.47
N LEU A 112 22.88 -30.77 -2.61
CA LEU A 112 22.39 -29.43 -2.93
C LEU A 112 20.86 -29.37 -3.00
N TYR A 113 20.23 -30.31 -3.73
CA TYR A 113 18.77 -30.33 -3.86
C TYR A 113 18.07 -30.71 -2.55
N ARG A 114 18.66 -31.57 -1.71
CA ARG A 114 18.13 -31.87 -0.35
C ARG A 114 18.19 -30.64 0.54
N LYS A 115 19.26 -29.82 0.46
CA LYS A 115 19.35 -28.55 1.18
C LYS A 115 18.26 -27.57 0.73
N GLN A 116 18.05 -27.43 -0.59
CA GLN A 116 16.98 -26.59 -1.15
C GLN A 116 15.58 -27.09 -0.77
N LEU A 117 15.38 -28.42 -0.73
CA LEU A 117 14.12 -29.05 -0.33
C LEU A 117 13.78 -28.68 1.12
N SER A 118 14.72 -28.83 2.04
CA SER A 118 14.55 -28.45 3.46
C SER A 118 14.31 -26.95 3.67
N GLN A 119 14.91 -26.08 2.85
CA GLN A 119 14.61 -24.64 2.88
C GLN A 119 13.20 -24.34 2.38
N THR A 120 12.78 -25.01 1.31
CA THR A 120 11.44 -24.87 0.73
C THR A 120 10.36 -25.42 1.67
N GLU A 121 10.61 -26.53 2.37
CA GLU A 121 9.72 -27.07 3.42
C GLU A 121 9.48 -26.08 4.56
N ARG A 122 10.53 -25.39 5.02
CA ARG A 122 10.42 -24.36 6.06
C ARG A 122 9.60 -23.17 5.59
N ALA A 123 9.91 -22.63 4.40
CA ALA A 123 9.13 -21.53 3.82
C ALA A 123 7.65 -21.89 3.60
N LEU A 124 7.35 -23.15 3.26
CA LEU A 124 5.98 -23.66 3.16
C LEU A 124 5.26 -23.75 4.50
N ALA A 125 5.97 -24.16 5.55
CA ALA A 125 5.43 -24.20 6.91
C ALA A 125 5.11 -22.79 7.41
N ASP A 126 5.99 -21.82 7.15
CA ASP A 126 5.85 -20.42 7.56
C ASP A 126 4.64 -19.76 6.86
N GLU A 127 4.46 -19.96 5.56
CA GLU A 127 3.32 -19.40 4.81
C GLU A 127 1.97 -20.00 5.25
N LYS A 128 1.96 -21.31 5.58
CA LYS A 128 0.76 -22.01 6.11
C LYS A 128 0.43 -21.59 7.54
N SER A 129 1.44 -21.33 8.38
CA SER A 129 1.24 -20.76 9.71
C SER A 129 0.54 -19.40 9.62
N GLY A 130 1.00 -18.53 8.71
CA GLY A 130 0.43 -17.18 8.56
C GLY A 130 -1.06 -17.14 8.20
N MET A 131 -1.61 -18.15 7.54
CA MET A 131 -3.06 -18.25 7.29
C MET A 131 -3.87 -18.60 8.55
N ASN A 132 -3.32 -19.46 9.41
CA ASN A 132 -3.94 -19.81 10.69
C ASN A 132 -3.82 -18.63 11.66
N ASP A 133 -2.68 -17.95 11.67
CA ASP A 133 -2.47 -16.73 12.45
C ASP A 133 -3.49 -15.65 12.10
N LEU A 134 -3.78 -15.46 10.81
CA LEU A 134 -4.84 -14.56 10.32
C LEU A 134 -6.23 -14.96 10.83
N ARG A 135 -6.58 -16.26 10.80
CA ARG A 135 -7.87 -16.73 11.31
C ARG A 135 -8.00 -16.54 12.82
N GLU A 136 -6.94 -16.83 13.57
CA GLU A 136 -6.91 -16.62 15.01
C GLU A 136 -6.95 -15.14 15.37
N GLU A 137 -6.24 -14.29 14.63
CA GLU A 137 -6.27 -12.84 14.82
C GLU A 137 -7.67 -12.28 14.56
N ILE A 138 -8.34 -12.70 13.48
CA ILE A 138 -9.75 -12.36 13.21
C ILE A 138 -10.63 -12.78 14.39
N SER A 139 -10.50 -14.02 14.88
CA SER A 139 -11.27 -14.53 16.01
C SER A 139 -11.01 -13.74 17.31
N ARG A 140 -9.75 -13.43 17.62
CA ARG A 140 -9.37 -12.61 18.79
C ARG A 140 -9.94 -11.19 18.69
N VAL A 141 -9.89 -10.58 17.51
CA VAL A 141 -10.46 -9.24 17.27
C VAL A 141 -11.99 -9.28 17.42
N GLU A 142 -12.66 -10.29 16.86
CA GLU A 142 -14.12 -10.44 17.00
C GLU A 142 -14.54 -10.63 18.47
N GLN A 143 -13.85 -11.50 19.21
CA GLN A 143 -14.12 -11.76 20.63
C GLN A 143 -13.89 -10.52 21.51
N SER A 144 -12.73 -9.87 21.35
CA SER A 144 -12.40 -8.66 22.11
C SER A 144 -13.37 -7.51 21.80
N THR A 145 -13.70 -7.31 20.54
CA THR A 145 -14.69 -6.32 20.09
C THR A 145 -16.05 -6.60 20.73
N GLN A 146 -16.54 -7.85 20.67
CA GLN A 146 -17.81 -8.21 21.28
C GLN A 146 -17.80 -7.97 22.79
N ALA A 147 -16.74 -8.34 23.50
CA ALA A 147 -16.61 -8.10 24.94
C ALA A 147 -16.68 -6.60 25.28
N LEU A 148 -15.98 -5.75 24.52
CA LEU A 148 -16.00 -4.30 24.68
C LEU A 148 -17.37 -3.69 24.35
N VAL A 149 -18.03 -4.17 23.31
CA VAL A 149 -19.38 -3.75 22.93
C VAL A 149 -20.39 -4.09 24.02
N GLN A 150 -20.36 -5.32 24.56
CA GLN A 150 -21.26 -5.75 25.62
C GLN A 150 -21.02 -4.97 26.91
N LYS A 151 -19.76 -4.74 27.29
CA LYS A 151 -19.39 -3.90 28.42
C LYS A 151 -19.95 -2.48 28.28
N ASN A 152 -19.74 -1.84 27.13
CA ASN A 152 -20.23 -0.48 26.90
C ASN A 152 -21.77 -0.41 26.88
N LYS A 153 -22.45 -1.42 26.32
CA LYS A 153 -23.93 -1.52 26.39
C LYS A 153 -24.43 -1.67 27.81
N ALA A 154 -23.81 -2.53 28.62
CA ALA A 154 -24.16 -2.71 30.04
C ALA A 154 -23.97 -1.44 30.88
N MET A 155 -23.01 -0.58 30.50
CA MET A 155 -22.77 0.72 31.12
C MET A 155 -23.69 1.85 30.57
N GLY A 156 -24.65 1.55 29.70
CA GLY A 156 -25.53 2.55 29.06
C GLY A 156 -24.83 3.43 28.01
N ARG A 157 -23.59 3.11 27.63
CA ARG A 157 -22.76 3.90 26.69
C ARG A 157 -22.93 3.43 25.25
N SER A 158 -24.13 3.61 24.69
CA SER A 158 -24.49 3.09 23.36
C SER A 158 -23.60 3.63 22.23
N LEU A 159 -23.21 4.91 22.28
CA LEU A 159 -22.29 5.50 21.29
C LEU A 159 -20.87 4.92 21.37
N ALA A 160 -20.37 4.68 22.59
CA ALA A 160 -19.07 4.03 22.79
C ALA A 160 -19.11 2.58 22.30
N ALA A 161 -20.19 1.85 22.59
CA ALA A 161 -20.38 0.50 22.06
C ALA A 161 -20.37 0.47 20.52
N ASN A 162 -21.05 1.41 19.86
CA ASN A 162 -21.06 1.51 18.41
C ASN A 162 -19.67 1.84 17.82
N LYS A 163 -18.86 2.64 18.54
CA LYS A 163 -17.49 2.98 18.14
C LYS A 163 -16.54 1.79 18.29
N GLU A 164 -16.66 1.00 19.36
CA GLU A 164 -15.90 -0.24 19.53
C GLU A 164 -16.26 -1.25 18.44
N GLU A 165 -17.56 -1.41 18.15
CA GLU A 165 -18.04 -2.31 17.09
C GLU A 165 -17.53 -1.87 15.71
N TYR A 166 -17.53 -0.56 15.43
CA TYR A 166 -17.01 0.01 14.19
C TYR A 166 -15.51 -0.27 14.01
N ASN A 167 -14.70 -0.03 15.04
CA ASN A 167 -13.25 -0.24 15.01
C ASN A 167 -12.91 -1.72 14.84
N GLY A 168 -13.60 -2.59 15.57
CA GLY A 168 -13.41 -4.03 15.45
C GLY A 168 -13.76 -4.56 14.06
N LEU A 169 -14.90 -4.12 13.51
CA LEU A 169 -15.31 -4.51 12.16
C LEU A 169 -14.33 -4.04 11.09
N LYS A 170 -13.74 -2.84 11.23
CA LYS A 170 -12.70 -2.36 10.32
C LYS A 170 -11.51 -3.34 10.26
N THR A 171 -10.98 -3.70 11.42
CA THR A 171 -9.85 -4.64 11.53
C THR A 171 -10.22 -6.03 11.00
N VAL A 172 -11.42 -6.53 11.32
CA VAL A 172 -11.92 -7.81 10.80
C VAL A 172 -12.04 -7.79 9.28
N ILE A 173 -12.55 -6.70 8.71
CA ILE A 173 -12.69 -6.54 7.26
C ILE A 173 -11.31 -6.60 6.58
N ASP A 174 -10.32 -5.86 7.10
CA ASP A 174 -8.97 -5.81 6.53
C ASP A 174 -8.28 -7.18 6.59
N LYS A 175 -8.31 -7.85 7.74
CA LYS A 175 -7.69 -9.17 7.94
C LYS A 175 -8.42 -10.27 7.17
N ARG A 176 -9.75 -10.23 7.07
CA ARG A 176 -10.53 -11.20 6.30
C ARG A 176 -10.33 -11.04 4.80
N ASN A 177 -10.07 -9.83 4.29
CA ASN A 177 -9.66 -9.64 2.89
C ASN A 177 -8.32 -10.34 2.61
N GLN A 178 -7.31 -10.14 3.47
CA GLN A 178 -6.03 -10.83 3.35
C GLN A 178 -6.18 -12.35 3.37
N LEU A 179 -7.03 -12.88 4.27
CA LEU A 179 -7.34 -14.30 4.31
C LEU A 179 -8.02 -14.78 3.02
N ILE A 180 -9.05 -14.07 2.53
CA ILE A 180 -9.77 -14.42 1.30
C ILE A 180 -8.81 -14.46 0.09
N ASP A 181 -7.88 -13.52 0.00
CA ASP A 181 -6.89 -13.49 -1.10
C ASP A 181 -5.97 -14.71 -1.05
N LYS A 182 -5.49 -15.09 0.15
CA LYS A 182 -4.70 -16.33 0.34
C LYS A 182 -5.51 -17.59 0.03
N GLU A 183 -6.78 -17.66 0.44
CA GLU A 183 -7.66 -18.80 0.13
C GLU A 183 -7.98 -18.91 -1.35
N LYS A 184 -8.13 -17.77 -2.06
CA LYS A 184 -8.34 -17.73 -3.52
C LYS A 184 -7.10 -18.18 -4.28
N ALA A 185 -5.91 -17.82 -3.83
CA ALA A 185 -4.66 -18.35 -4.38
C ALA A 185 -4.61 -19.88 -4.24
N LYS A 186 -4.94 -20.40 -3.04
CA LYS A 186 -5.07 -21.85 -2.79
C LYS A 186 -6.12 -22.53 -3.66
N LEU A 187 -7.27 -21.88 -3.92
CA LEU A 187 -8.30 -22.41 -4.83
C LEU A 187 -7.80 -22.48 -6.28
N ALA A 188 -7.11 -21.44 -6.76
CA ALA A 188 -6.53 -21.43 -8.10
C ALA A 188 -5.55 -22.61 -8.28
N GLU A 189 -4.79 -22.95 -7.24
CA GLU A 189 -3.87 -24.08 -7.24
C GLU A 189 -4.59 -25.43 -7.19
N LEU A 190 -5.63 -25.59 -6.38
CA LEU A 190 -6.45 -26.81 -6.38
C LEU A 190 -7.12 -27.07 -7.73
N ILE A 191 -7.61 -26.02 -8.39
CA ILE A 191 -8.14 -26.08 -9.76
C ILE A 191 -7.07 -26.55 -10.74
N ARG A 192 -5.83 -26.06 -10.62
CA ARG A 192 -4.71 -26.42 -11.52
C ARG A 192 -4.16 -27.82 -11.27
N THR A 193 -4.07 -28.23 -10.02
CA THR A 193 -3.44 -29.50 -9.63
C THR A 193 -4.40 -30.67 -9.63
N LYS A 194 -5.62 -30.49 -9.12
CA LYS A 194 -6.60 -31.57 -8.97
C LYS A 194 -7.75 -31.47 -9.97
N GLY A 195 -7.91 -30.32 -10.61
CA GLY A 195 -8.98 -30.06 -11.56
C GLY A 195 -10.14 -29.30 -10.90
N ARG A 196 -11.00 -28.71 -11.74
CA ARG A 196 -12.15 -27.90 -11.30
C ARG A 196 -13.21 -28.70 -10.56
N ASP A 197 -13.29 -29.99 -10.84
CA ASP A 197 -14.35 -30.90 -10.37
C ASP A 197 -13.88 -31.80 -9.20
N ASP A 198 -12.66 -31.60 -8.69
CA ASP A 198 -12.16 -32.32 -7.51
C ASP A 198 -12.88 -31.87 -6.24
N SER A 199 -13.12 -32.81 -5.30
CA SER A 199 -13.85 -32.53 -4.06
C SER A 199 -13.15 -31.49 -3.20
N ALA A 200 -11.81 -31.50 -3.11
CA ALA A 200 -11.08 -30.50 -2.33
C ALA A 200 -11.16 -29.11 -2.96
N THR A 201 -11.23 -29.03 -4.30
CA THR A 201 -11.46 -27.78 -5.04
C THR A 201 -12.86 -27.22 -4.77
N ALA A 202 -13.88 -28.09 -4.74
CA ALA A 202 -15.25 -27.71 -4.41
C ALA A 202 -15.38 -27.22 -2.97
N ASP A 203 -14.79 -27.94 -2.01
CA ASP A 203 -14.78 -27.59 -0.59
C ASP A 203 -14.10 -26.25 -0.34
N GLN A 204 -12.95 -26.01 -0.98
CA GLN A 204 -12.23 -24.76 -0.90
C GLN A 204 -13.05 -23.58 -1.46
N ARG A 205 -13.75 -23.80 -2.59
CA ARG A 205 -14.63 -22.77 -3.18
C ARG A 205 -15.78 -22.43 -2.24
N LEU A 206 -16.36 -23.43 -1.59
CA LEU A 206 -17.42 -23.25 -0.60
C LEU A 206 -16.90 -22.49 0.63
N ALA A 207 -15.69 -22.79 1.10
CA ALA A 207 -15.06 -22.08 2.20
C ALA A 207 -14.85 -20.58 1.88
N ILE A 208 -14.38 -20.26 0.68
CA ILE A 208 -14.24 -18.87 0.22
C ILE A 208 -15.59 -18.17 0.14
N GLN A 209 -16.62 -18.82 -0.41
CA GLN A 209 -17.97 -18.25 -0.47
C GLN A 209 -18.52 -17.93 0.92
N LYS A 210 -18.28 -18.80 1.91
CA LYS A 210 -18.66 -18.54 3.31
C LYS A 210 -17.92 -17.34 3.89
N LEU A 211 -16.61 -17.23 3.62
CA LEU A 211 -15.80 -16.08 4.05
C LEU A 211 -16.27 -14.77 3.39
N GLU A 212 -16.55 -14.78 2.09
CA GLU A 212 -17.07 -13.62 1.35
C GLU A 212 -18.47 -13.20 1.83
N ALA A 213 -19.34 -14.16 2.17
CA ALA A 213 -20.65 -13.89 2.75
C ALA A 213 -20.52 -13.25 4.14
N ALA A 214 -19.68 -13.82 5.02
CA ALA A 214 -19.39 -13.25 6.33
C ALA A 214 -18.78 -11.84 6.24
N GLN A 215 -17.94 -11.61 5.23
CA GLN A 215 -17.35 -10.30 4.94
C GLN A 215 -18.40 -9.29 4.47
N ALA A 216 -19.32 -9.68 3.59
CA ALA A 216 -20.41 -8.80 3.15
C ALA A 216 -21.30 -8.35 4.32
N VAL A 217 -21.59 -9.24 5.27
CA VAL A 217 -22.31 -8.94 6.51
C VAL A 217 -21.52 -7.95 7.38
N ALA A 218 -20.22 -8.18 7.55
CA ALA A 218 -19.35 -7.28 8.31
C ALA A 218 -19.29 -5.87 7.69
N ILE A 219 -19.19 -5.77 6.36
CA ILE A 219 -19.18 -4.50 5.62
C ILE A 219 -20.52 -3.77 5.75
N ASP A 220 -21.66 -4.47 5.66
CA ASP A 220 -22.98 -3.87 5.83
C ASP A 220 -23.16 -3.31 7.25
N ARG A 221 -22.75 -4.09 8.26
CA ARG A 221 -22.81 -3.66 9.66
C ARG A 221 -21.89 -2.45 9.91
N TYR A 222 -20.68 -2.48 9.38
CA TYR A 222 -19.72 -1.38 9.43
C TYR A 222 -20.32 -0.10 8.83
N LYS A 223 -20.94 -0.17 7.65
CA LYS A 223 -21.61 0.98 6.99
C LYS A 223 -22.77 1.54 7.80
N LYS A 224 -23.57 0.69 8.43
CA LYS A 224 -24.68 1.12 9.29
C LYS A 224 -24.16 1.85 10.53
N LEU A 225 -23.08 1.35 11.13
CA LEU A 225 -22.42 1.99 12.27
C LEU A 225 -21.77 3.31 11.90
N ASP A 226 -21.10 3.40 10.75
CA ASP A 226 -20.49 4.63 10.21
C ASP A 226 -21.51 5.78 10.10
N ARG A 227 -22.72 5.46 9.63
CA ARG A 227 -23.85 6.41 9.58
C ARG A 227 -24.37 6.76 10.98
N ALA A 228 -24.49 5.77 11.86
CA ALA A 228 -25.02 5.96 13.21
C ALA A 228 -24.08 6.75 14.15
N ILE A 229 -22.76 6.70 13.92
CA ILE A 229 -21.76 7.46 14.68
C ILE A 229 -21.50 8.86 14.10
N GLY A 230 -22.24 9.27 13.05
CA GLY A 230 -22.22 10.63 12.50
C GLY A 230 -21.06 10.94 11.54
N ASN A 231 -20.35 9.93 11.03
CA ASN A 231 -19.15 10.10 10.21
C ASN A 231 -19.45 10.22 8.70
N SER A 232 -20.53 10.92 8.33
CA SER A 232 -21.00 11.02 6.94
C SER A 232 -19.93 11.62 6.01
N SER A 233 -19.50 10.86 5.00
CA SER A 233 -18.90 11.45 3.80
C SER A 233 -19.47 10.82 2.53
N ASP A 234 -20.04 11.67 1.67
CA ASP A 234 -20.64 11.40 0.37
C ASP A 234 -19.74 10.65 -0.64
N ARG A 235 -18.48 10.35 -0.29
CA ARG A 235 -17.57 9.53 -1.09
C ARG A 235 -17.97 8.05 -1.12
N MET A 236 -18.53 7.51 -0.04
CA MET A 236 -18.90 6.09 0.03
C MET A 236 -20.20 5.77 -0.73
N ILE A 237 -21.12 6.74 -0.85
CA ILE A 237 -22.33 6.62 -1.69
C ILE A 237 -21.92 6.55 -3.17
N ARG A 238 -20.90 7.32 -3.58
CA ARG A 238 -20.31 7.23 -4.93
C ARG A 238 -19.51 5.94 -5.16
N PHE A 239 -18.87 5.40 -4.13
CA PHE A 239 -18.26 4.06 -4.17
C PHE A 239 -19.31 2.95 -4.38
N GLN A 240 -20.49 3.07 -3.77
CA GLN A 240 -21.61 2.12 -3.94
C GLN A 240 -22.24 2.19 -5.34
N ASP A 241 -22.30 3.38 -5.94
CA ASP A 241 -22.74 3.58 -7.32
C ASP A 241 -21.73 3.03 -8.33
N ASN A 242 -20.43 3.15 -8.06
CA ASN A 242 -19.38 2.58 -8.89
C ASN A 242 -19.22 1.06 -8.70
N LEU A 243 -19.47 0.53 -7.50
CA LEU A 243 -19.42 -0.90 -7.20
C LEU A 243 -20.64 -1.65 -7.75
N SER A 244 -21.82 -1.02 -7.78
CA SER A 244 -23.00 -1.58 -8.44
C SER A 244 -22.88 -1.56 -9.97
N ARG A 245 -22.21 -0.54 -10.55
CA ARG A 245 -21.80 -0.51 -11.95
C ARG A 245 -20.71 -1.53 -12.26
N ALA A 246 -19.74 -1.74 -11.37
CA ALA A 246 -18.75 -2.81 -11.48
C ALA A 246 -19.37 -4.20 -11.38
N ARG A 247 -20.42 -4.39 -10.57
CA ARG A 247 -21.19 -5.64 -10.46
C ARG A 247 -22.02 -5.92 -11.72
N LYS A 248 -22.66 -4.90 -12.31
CA LYS A 248 -23.32 -5.00 -13.62
C LYS A 248 -22.32 -5.20 -14.76
N SER A 249 -21.14 -4.60 -14.67
CA SER A 249 -20.02 -4.80 -15.61
C SER A 249 -19.48 -6.22 -15.51
N LEU A 250 -19.29 -6.76 -14.31
CA LEU A 250 -18.88 -8.15 -14.06
C LEU A 250 -19.94 -9.16 -14.51
N GLN A 251 -21.23 -8.83 -14.36
CA GLN A 251 -22.33 -9.66 -14.87
C GLN A 251 -22.40 -9.62 -16.40
N SER A 252 -22.22 -8.44 -17.01
CA SER A 252 -22.10 -8.31 -18.47
C SER A 252 -20.79 -8.91 -19.03
N THR A 253 -19.74 -9.03 -18.21
CA THR A 253 -18.49 -9.71 -18.55
C THR A 253 -18.63 -11.21 -18.38
N ALA A 254 -19.42 -11.69 -17.40
CA ALA A 254 -19.81 -13.09 -17.29
C ALA A 254 -20.71 -13.53 -18.46
N ASP A 255 -21.63 -12.67 -18.90
CA ASP A 255 -22.48 -12.91 -20.07
C ASP A 255 -21.68 -12.80 -21.39
N LYS A 256 -20.70 -11.90 -21.47
CA LYS A 256 -19.78 -11.78 -22.63
C LYS A 256 -18.70 -12.86 -22.65
N VAL A 257 -18.28 -13.39 -21.51
CA VAL A 257 -17.40 -14.57 -21.41
C VAL A 257 -18.17 -15.85 -21.74
N SER A 258 -19.47 -15.90 -21.40
CA SER A 258 -20.41 -16.93 -21.87
C SER A 258 -20.65 -16.85 -23.39
N ALA A 259 -20.71 -15.64 -23.96
CA ALA A 259 -20.87 -15.44 -25.41
C ALA A 259 -19.55 -15.59 -26.21
N ALA A 260 -18.39 -15.26 -25.62
CA ALA A 260 -17.07 -15.49 -26.21
C ALA A 260 -16.72 -16.99 -26.29
N GLY A 261 -17.40 -17.82 -25.50
CA GLY A 261 -17.36 -19.28 -25.63
C GLY A 261 -17.95 -19.83 -26.93
N GLN A 262 -18.69 -19.02 -27.71
CA GLN A 262 -19.21 -19.39 -29.03
C GLN A 262 -18.44 -18.78 -30.21
N SER A 263 -17.42 -17.93 -29.99
CA SER A 263 -16.67 -17.26 -31.06
C SER A 263 -15.19 -17.65 -31.15
N ILE A 264 -14.73 -18.65 -30.38
CA ILE A 264 -13.37 -19.19 -30.47
C ILE A 264 -13.18 -20.15 -31.67
N SER A 265 -14.27 -20.59 -32.30
CA SER A 265 -14.23 -21.52 -33.45
C SER A 265 -13.72 -20.90 -34.76
N SER A 266 -13.65 -19.57 -34.88
CA SER A 266 -13.28 -18.90 -36.13
C SER A 266 -11.80 -18.50 -36.24
N PHE A 267 -10.97 -18.75 -35.23
CA PHE A 267 -9.57 -18.29 -35.21
C PHE A 267 -8.53 -19.36 -35.59
N PHE A 268 -8.93 -20.62 -35.81
CA PHE A 268 -8.05 -21.72 -36.21
C PHE A 268 -8.38 -22.31 -37.59
N GLY A 269 -8.82 -21.47 -38.52
CA GLY A 269 -9.00 -21.82 -39.93
C GLY A 269 -7.82 -21.37 -40.79
N GLY A 270 -6.80 -22.24 -40.95
CA GLY A 270 -5.95 -22.29 -42.15
C GLY A 270 -4.59 -21.57 -42.16
N ALA A 271 -3.53 -22.39 -42.33
CA ALA A 271 -2.19 -22.12 -42.91
C ALA A 271 -1.24 -21.12 -42.17
N ALA A 272 0.06 -21.35 -41.99
CA ALA A 272 0.97 -22.44 -42.30
C ALA A 272 2.24 -22.28 -41.43
N LEU A 273 2.88 -23.41 -41.15
CA LEU A 273 4.24 -23.50 -40.61
C LEU A 273 5.23 -22.84 -41.58
N ALA A 274 6.19 -22.05 -41.07
CA ALA A 274 7.44 -21.77 -41.76
C ALA A 274 8.61 -21.73 -40.76
N VAL A 275 9.64 -22.50 -41.10
CA VAL A 275 10.86 -22.84 -40.36
C VAL A 275 11.86 -21.69 -40.40
N GLY A 276 12.48 -21.33 -39.27
CA GLY A 276 13.66 -20.44 -39.25
C GLY A 276 13.96 -19.86 -37.85
N GLY A 277 15.16 -20.07 -37.33
CA GLY A 277 15.53 -19.82 -35.93
C GLY A 277 15.59 -18.35 -35.48
N GLY A 278 15.40 -18.11 -34.17
CA GLY A 278 15.85 -16.90 -33.47
C GLY A 278 14.81 -15.91 -32.93
N LEU A 279 13.52 -15.99 -33.28
CA LEU A 279 12.56 -14.88 -33.05
C LEU A 279 11.46 -15.11 -31.99
N GLY A 280 11.39 -16.27 -31.32
CA GLY A 280 10.25 -16.63 -30.45
C GLY A 280 10.16 -15.93 -29.08
N LEU A 281 11.26 -15.35 -28.56
CA LEU A 281 11.25 -14.65 -27.26
C LEU A 281 11.01 -13.14 -27.40
N ALA A 282 11.40 -12.55 -28.54
CA ALA A 282 11.18 -11.14 -28.84
C ALA A 282 9.71 -10.85 -29.17
N THR A 283 9.01 -11.78 -29.85
CA THR A 283 7.59 -11.64 -30.19
C THR A 283 6.69 -11.72 -28.96
N LYS A 284 6.93 -12.66 -28.02
CA LYS A 284 6.14 -12.76 -26.78
C LYS A 284 6.33 -11.55 -25.87
N SER A 285 7.56 -11.08 -25.68
CA SER A 285 7.85 -9.91 -24.84
C SER A 285 7.27 -8.62 -25.43
N ALA A 286 7.27 -8.49 -26.77
CA ALA A 286 6.60 -7.40 -27.46
C ALA A 286 5.06 -7.47 -27.30
N MET A 287 4.47 -8.67 -27.40
CA MET A 287 3.03 -8.88 -27.18
C MET A 287 2.60 -8.57 -25.73
N ASP A 288 3.36 -9.02 -24.73
CA ASP A 288 3.08 -8.74 -23.32
C ASP A 288 3.19 -7.23 -23.01
N PHE A 289 4.18 -6.56 -23.60
CA PHE A 289 4.34 -5.11 -23.50
C PHE A 289 3.22 -4.33 -24.20
N GLU A 290 2.82 -4.75 -25.42
CA GLU A 290 1.69 -4.15 -26.14
C GLU A 290 0.36 -4.32 -25.39
N SER A 291 0.13 -5.49 -24.81
CA SER A 291 -1.03 -5.77 -23.94
C SER A 291 -1.04 -4.84 -22.73
N GLN A 292 0.10 -4.68 -22.04
CA GLN A 292 0.22 -3.77 -20.90
C GLN A 292 0.00 -2.30 -21.31
N MET A 293 0.50 -1.87 -22.47
CA MET A 293 0.23 -0.54 -23.00
C MET A 293 -1.25 -0.34 -23.39
N SER A 294 -1.95 -1.40 -23.78
CA SER A 294 -3.40 -1.36 -23.95
C SER A 294 -4.12 -1.12 -22.62
N ASN A 295 -3.66 -1.74 -21.52
CA ASN A 295 -4.20 -1.49 -20.17
C ASN A 295 -3.97 -0.03 -19.75
N VAL A 296 -2.77 0.50 -19.98
CA VAL A 296 -2.46 1.93 -19.74
C VAL A 296 -3.45 2.83 -20.48
N LYS A 297 -3.64 2.62 -21.79
CA LYS A 297 -4.58 3.42 -22.59
C LYS A 297 -6.03 3.28 -22.12
N SER A 298 -6.41 2.13 -21.57
CA SER A 298 -7.78 1.87 -21.10
C SER A 298 -8.16 2.63 -19.83
N VAL A 299 -7.17 3.00 -19.01
CA VAL A 299 -7.38 3.76 -17.76
C VAL A 299 -7.15 5.28 -17.94
N MET A 300 -6.75 5.70 -19.15
CA MET A 300 -6.55 7.11 -19.51
C MET A 300 -7.84 7.75 -20.05
N ASP A 301 -7.87 9.09 -20.05
CA ASP A 301 -8.83 9.82 -20.86
C ASP A 301 -8.63 9.48 -22.36
N PRO A 302 -9.70 9.24 -23.15
CA PRO A 302 -9.59 8.83 -24.54
C PRO A 302 -8.79 9.80 -25.43
N ASP A 303 -8.86 11.10 -25.17
CA ASP A 303 -8.13 12.09 -25.97
C ASP A 303 -6.66 12.13 -25.58
N ASP A 304 -6.36 11.99 -24.28
CA ASP A 304 -4.99 11.83 -23.80
C ASP A 304 -4.36 10.51 -24.27
N ALA A 305 -5.13 9.42 -24.34
CA ALA A 305 -4.66 8.14 -24.85
C ALA A 305 -4.25 8.23 -26.33
N LYS A 306 -5.03 8.96 -27.15
CA LYS A 306 -4.69 9.22 -28.56
C LYS A 306 -3.48 10.14 -28.69
N LYS A 307 -3.42 11.19 -27.88
CA LYS A 307 -2.40 12.24 -27.99
C LYS A 307 -1.06 11.83 -27.42
N TYR A 308 -1.03 11.12 -26.29
CA TYR A 308 0.18 10.83 -25.53
C TYR A 308 0.50 9.33 -25.42
N GLY A 309 -0.37 8.43 -25.88
CA GLY A 309 -0.18 6.99 -25.71
C GLY A 309 1.15 6.46 -26.30
N LYS A 310 1.60 7.02 -27.42
CA LYS A 310 2.92 6.67 -28.01
C LYS A 310 4.08 7.21 -27.17
N ALA A 311 3.97 8.45 -26.70
CA ALA A 311 5.00 9.04 -25.84
C ALA A 311 5.14 8.30 -24.51
N LEU A 312 4.04 7.82 -23.93
CA LEU A 312 4.05 6.95 -22.74
C LEU A 312 4.67 5.58 -23.03
N GLN A 313 4.41 5.00 -24.21
CA GLN A 313 5.06 3.76 -24.64
C GLN A 313 6.58 3.93 -24.72
N ASP A 314 7.04 4.99 -25.38
CA ASP A 314 8.46 5.28 -25.53
C ASP A 314 9.13 5.59 -24.18
N LEU A 315 8.39 6.25 -23.29
CA LEU A 315 8.81 6.49 -21.90
C LEU A 315 8.97 5.17 -21.13
N ALA A 316 8.02 4.24 -21.23
CA ALA A 316 8.11 2.94 -20.57
C ALA A 316 9.32 2.13 -21.08
N ILE A 317 9.57 2.11 -22.38
CA ILE A 317 10.77 1.48 -22.98
C ILE A 317 12.04 2.13 -22.43
N THR A 318 12.08 3.46 -22.44
CA THR A 318 13.24 4.23 -21.97
C THR A 318 13.52 3.93 -20.49
N MET A 319 12.50 3.97 -19.63
CA MET A 319 12.66 3.65 -18.21
C MET A 319 13.01 2.17 -18.00
N GLY A 320 12.47 1.28 -18.82
CA GLY A 320 12.80 -0.16 -18.82
C GLY A 320 14.28 -0.45 -19.12
N SER A 321 14.96 0.47 -19.81
CA SER A 321 16.40 0.38 -20.09
C SER A 321 17.28 1.12 -19.08
N LYS A 322 16.72 2.06 -18.32
CA LYS A 322 17.45 2.98 -17.42
C LYS A 322 17.29 2.65 -15.94
N THR A 323 16.39 1.75 -15.60
CA THR A 323 16.08 1.37 -14.22
C THR A 323 16.19 -0.16 -14.08
N LYS A 324 16.05 -0.68 -12.87
CA LYS A 324 16.01 -2.14 -12.65
C LYS A 324 14.74 -2.82 -13.19
N TYR A 325 13.72 -2.03 -13.54
CA TYR A 325 12.43 -2.52 -14.01
C TYR A 325 12.48 -2.76 -15.53
N SER A 326 11.76 -3.77 -16.00
CA SER A 326 11.52 -4.00 -17.42
C SER A 326 10.61 -2.93 -18.03
N ALA A 327 10.54 -2.86 -19.37
CA ALA A 327 9.60 -1.97 -20.06
C ALA A 327 8.15 -2.25 -19.69
N THR A 328 7.79 -3.53 -19.47
CA THR A 328 6.45 -3.94 -19.03
C THR A 328 6.16 -3.47 -17.61
N GLU A 329 7.10 -3.60 -16.68
CA GLU A 329 6.96 -3.08 -15.31
C GLU A 329 6.91 -1.55 -15.28
N ALA A 330 7.69 -0.87 -16.12
CA ALA A 330 7.59 0.58 -16.28
C ALA A 330 6.20 0.99 -16.81
N ALA A 331 5.63 0.24 -17.77
CA ALA A 331 4.27 0.45 -18.24
C ALA A 331 3.21 0.17 -17.15
N GLN A 332 3.42 -0.80 -16.25
CA GLN A 332 2.60 -0.98 -15.05
C GLN A 332 2.69 0.22 -14.11
N GLY A 333 3.89 0.79 -13.93
CA GLY A 333 4.07 2.03 -13.18
C GLY A 333 3.28 3.20 -13.78
N ILE A 334 3.25 3.32 -15.11
CA ILE A 334 2.41 4.32 -15.79
C ILE A 334 0.93 4.05 -15.52
N GLU A 335 0.48 2.79 -15.64
CA GLU A 335 -0.91 2.40 -15.38
C GLU A 335 -1.34 2.81 -13.95
N GLU A 336 -0.53 2.49 -12.95
CA GLU A 336 -0.82 2.81 -11.56
C GLU A 336 -0.81 4.32 -11.30
N LEU A 337 0.11 5.08 -11.91
CA LEU A 337 0.13 6.54 -11.81
C LEU A 337 -1.13 7.18 -12.43
N VAL A 338 -1.56 6.69 -13.59
CA VAL A 338 -2.80 7.16 -14.23
C VAL A 338 -4.01 6.83 -13.36
N LYS A 339 -4.12 5.60 -12.85
CA LYS A 339 -5.19 5.19 -11.92
C LYS A 339 -5.21 6.02 -10.65
N ALA A 340 -4.04 6.40 -10.15
CA ALA A 340 -3.89 7.24 -8.98
C ALA A 340 -4.22 8.72 -9.28
N GLY A 341 -4.50 9.08 -10.54
CA GLY A 341 -4.91 10.43 -10.94
C GLY A 341 -3.75 11.39 -11.21
N VAL A 342 -2.53 10.88 -11.43
CA VAL A 342 -1.41 11.70 -11.88
C VAL A 342 -1.62 12.06 -13.34
N SER A 343 -1.48 13.34 -13.69
CA SER A 343 -1.71 13.78 -15.08
C SER A 343 -0.68 13.16 -16.02
N THR A 344 -1.08 12.84 -17.25
CA THR A 344 -0.17 12.27 -18.25
C THR A 344 1.06 13.14 -18.50
N LYS A 345 0.89 14.48 -18.43
CA LYS A 345 1.99 15.43 -18.53
C LYS A 345 2.98 15.28 -17.38
N ASP A 346 2.51 15.13 -16.15
CA ASP A 346 3.39 14.97 -14.99
C ASP A 346 4.10 13.61 -15.01
N ILE A 347 3.42 12.54 -15.45
CA ILE A 347 4.05 11.24 -15.69
C ILE A 347 5.22 11.37 -16.67
N MET A 348 5.01 12.08 -17.78
CA MET A 348 6.04 12.32 -18.81
C MET A 348 7.15 13.25 -18.36
N ARG A 349 6.87 14.23 -17.48
CA ARG A 349 7.86 15.20 -16.96
C ARG A 349 8.76 14.65 -15.86
N GLY A 350 8.86 13.33 -15.74
CA GLY A 350 9.67 12.64 -14.73
C GLY A 350 8.84 11.93 -13.67
N GLY A 351 7.51 11.99 -13.76
CA GLY A 351 6.60 11.30 -12.85
C GLY A 351 6.84 9.80 -12.76
N LEU A 352 6.99 9.14 -13.91
CA LEU A 352 7.32 7.72 -13.95
C LEU A 352 8.68 7.44 -13.30
N LYS A 353 9.71 8.21 -13.66
CA LYS A 353 11.05 8.02 -13.10
C LYS A 353 11.04 8.19 -11.59
N GLY A 354 10.41 9.25 -11.07
CA GLY A 354 10.30 9.49 -9.64
C GLY A 354 9.61 8.37 -8.89
N ALA A 355 8.53 7.81 -9.46
CA ALA A 355 7.84 6.66 -8.87
C ALA A 355 8.69 5.38 -8.87
N LEU A 356 9.42 5.10 -9.96
CA LEU A 356 10.32 3.94 -10.05
C LEU A 356 11.53 4.08 -9.11
N ASP A 357 12.11 5.27 -9.03
CA ASP A 357 13.20 5.58 -8.09
C ASP A 357 12.71 5.40 -6.65
N LEU A 358 11.52 5.91 -6.31
CA LEU A 358 10.93 5.75 -4.99
C LEU A 358 10.63 4.29 -4.65
N ALA A 359 10.04 3.55 -5.59
CA ALA A 359 9.76 2.12 -5.42
C ALA A 359 11.04 1.33 -5.20
N THR A 360 12.13 1.70 -5.86
CA THR A 360 13.44 1.09 -5.66
C THR A 360 14.04 1.47 -4.30
N ALA A 361 14.05 2.77 -3.99
CA ALA A 361 14.65 3.31 -2.77
C ALA A 361 13.95 2.76 -1.52
N GLY A 362 12.62 2.79 -1.50
CA GLY A 362 11.79 2.34 -0.40
C GLY A 362 11.38 0.87 -0.44
N GLU A 363 11.86 0.08 -1.41
CA GLU A 363 11.45 -1.33 -1.60
C GLU A 363 9.94 -1.53 -1.68
N LEU A 364 9.26 -0.57 -2.31
CA LEU A 364 7.81 -0.54 -2.43
C LEU A 364 7.33 -1.23 -3.71
N SER A 365 6.05 -1.64 -3.70
CA SER A 365 5.36 -1.94 -4.94
C SER A 365 5.18 -0.69 -5.79
N LEU A 366 5.11 -0.84 -7.11
CA LEU A 366 4.84 0.27 -8.03
C LEU A 366 3.51 0.97 -7.72
N LYS A 367 2.51 0.21 -7.25
CA LYS A 367 1.22 0.71 -6.79
C LYS A 367 1.38 1.63 -5.58
N ASP A 368 2.16 1.23 -4.58
CA ASP A 368 2.37 2.06 -3.38
C ASP A 368 3.12 3.35 -3.72
N ALA A 369 4.14 3.27 -4.59
CA ALA A 369 4.85 4.45 -5.06
C ALA A 369 3.94 5.40 -5.87
N ALA A 370 3.04 4.86 -6.68
CA ALA A 370 2.05 5.64 -7.42
C ALA A 370 0.99 6.29 -6.50
N GLU A 371 0.53 5.58 -5.47
CA GLU A 371 -0.40 6.10 -4.45
C GLU A 371 0.22 7.26 -3.66
N ILE A 372 1.50 7.13 -3.31
CA ILE A 372 2.28 8.18 -2.66
C ILE A 372 2.42 9.40 -3.59
N ALA A 373 2.83 9.17 -4.85
CA ALA A 373 2.97 10.24 -5.84
C ALA A 373 1.66 11.01 -6.03
N SER A 374 0.55 10.28 -6.13
CA SER A 374 -0.79 10.88 -6.18
C SER A 374 -1.12 11.67 -4.93
N THR A 375 -0.83 11.14 -3.74
CA THR A 375 -1.09 11.85 -2.48
C THR A 375 -0.34 13.19 -2.44
N ALA A 376 0.94 13.17 -2.82
CA ALA A 376 1.77 14.37 -2.90
C ALA A 376 1.21 15.37 -3.91
N LEU A 377 0.96 14.96 -5.16
CA LEU A 377 0.50 15.87 -6.22
C LEU A 377 -0.92 16.40 -6.03
N ASN A 378 -1.83 15.55 -5.51
CA ASN A 378 -3.24 15.91 -5.40
C ASN A 378 -3.56 16.62 -4.08
N SER A 379 -3.03 16.13 -2.96
CA SER A 379 -3.30 16.78 -1.66
C SER A 379 -2.50 18.06 -1.52
N PHE A 380 -1.25 18.08 -1.98
CA PHE A 380 -0.36 19.24 -1.89
C PHE A 380 -0.18 19.95 -3.23
N LYS A 381 -1.23 19.97 -4.06
CA LYS A 381 -1.23 20.63 -5.37
C LYS A 381 -0.76 22.09 -5.34
N ASN A 382 -1.01 22.79 -4.23
CA ASN A 382 -0.63 24.19 -4.06
C ASN A 382 0.88 24.40 -3.95
N ASP A 383 1.62 23.34 -3.63
CA ASP A 383 3.08 23.38 -3.51
C ASP A 383 3.77 23.28 -4.87
N ASN A 384 3.02 22.92 -5.92
CA ASN A 384 3.53 22.72 -7.29
C ASN A 384 4.74 21.78 -7.37
N ILE A 385 4.79 20.78 -6.50
CA ILE A 385 5.86 19.78 -6.47
C ILE A 385 5.72 18.77 -7.61
N SER A 386 6.85 18.27 -8.10
CA SER A 386 6.93 17.12 -8.99
C SER A 386 6.93 15.79 -8.21
N VAL A 387 6.63 14.68 -8.90
CA VAL A 387 6.78 13.34 -8.30
C VAL A 387 8.22 13.06 -7.88
N THR A 388 9.20 13.57 -8.62
CA THR A 388 10.62 13.41 -8.29
C THR A 388 10.96 14.13 -6.98
N GLU A 389 10.45 15.34 -6.77
CA GLU A 389 10.62 16.05 -5.50
C GLU A 389 9.88 15.33 -4.37
N ALA A 390 8.69 14.80 -4.63
CA ALA A 390 7.95 14.01 -3.65
C ALA A 390 8.73 12.76 -3.24
N ALA A 391 9.29 12.03 -4.21
CA ALA A 391 10.12 10.86 -4.00
C ALA A 391 11.38 11.19 -3.20
N ASN A 392 12.07 12.28 -3.56
CA ASN A 392 13.28 12.73 -2.85
C ASN A 392 12.97 13.08 -1.38
N GLN A 393 11.89 13.81 -1.12
CA GLN A 393 11.50 14.15 0.25
C GLN A 393 11.20 12.91 1.09
N LEU A 394 10.55 11.91 0.52
CA LEU A 394 10.21 10.68 1.24
C LEU A 394 11.38 9.74 1.45
N ALA A 395 12.20 9.53 0.42
CA ALA A 395 13.43 8.76 0.55
C ALA A 395 14.38 9.46 1.54
N GLY A 396 14.47 10.80 1.49
CA GLY A 396 15.26 11.57 2.44
C GLY A 396 14.73 11.50 3.86
N ALA A 397 13.42 11.58 4.08
CA ALA A 397 12.80 11.40 5.39
C ALA A 397 13.09 10.02 5.99
N ALA A 398 12.94 8.97 5.19
CA ALA A 398 13.26 7.60 5.59
C ALA A 398 14.75 7.40 5.92
N ASN A 399 15.67 8.10 5.22
CA ASN A 399 17.10 8.00 5.52
C ASN A 399 17.56 8.91 6.68
N ALA A 400 16.88 10.03 6.91
CA ALA A 400 17.26 11.02 7.92
C ALA A 400 16.66 10.74 9.30
N SER A 401 15.75 9.78 9.43
CA SER A 401 15.03 9.50 10.68
C SER A 401 14.80 8.00 10.89
N ALA A 402 14.30 7.62 12.06
CA ALA A 402 14.00 6.22 12.43
C ALA A 402 12.68 5.69 11.82
N THR A 403 12.39 6.02 10.56
CA THR A 403 11.20 5.56 9.82
C THR A 403 11.58 4.94 8.47
N ASP A 404 10.59 4.39 7.77
CA ASP A 404 10.73 3.92 6.40
C ASP A 404 9.65 4.51 5.48
N VAL A 405 9.76 4.30 4.17
CA VAL A 405 8.83 4.88 3.19
C VAL A 405 7.41 4.31 3.34
N THR A 406 7.25 3.08 3.86
CA THR A 406 5.94 2.46 4.12
C THR A 406 5.27 3.09 5.35
N GLU A 407 6.01 3.31 6.43
CA GLU A 407 5.54 4.04 7.60
C GLU A 407 5.17 5.48 7.25
N MET A 408 5.98 6.15 6.41
CA MET A 408 5.67 7.49 5.90
C MET A 408 4.40 7.51 5.05
N LYS A 409 4.16 6.46 4.23
CA LYS A 409 2.87 6.30 3.50
C LYS A 409 1.70 6.29 4.49
N PHE A 410 1.77 5.49 5.55
CA PHE A 410 0.69 5.42 6.55
C PHE A 410 0.49 6.74 7.30
N ALA A 411 1.59 7.40 7.67
CA ALA A 411 1.56 8.71 8.31
C ALA A 411 0.90 9.77 7.40
N LEU A 412 1.36 9.87 6.15
CA LEU A 412 0.81 10.77 5.14
C LEU A 412 -0.67 10.48 4.86
N SER A 413 -1.08 9.21 4.76
CA SER A 413 -2.49 8.86 4.56
C SER A 413 -3.41 9.42 5.67
N SER A 414 -2.86 9.61 6.88
CA SER A 414 -3.59 10.13 8.03
C SER A 414 -3.61 11.65 8.09
N VAL A 415 -2.53 12.32 7.69
CA VAL A 415 -2.34 13.77 7.89
C VAL A 415 -2.49 14.63 6.65
N SER A 416 -2.21 14.11 5.44
CA SER A 416 -2.00 14.93 4.22
C SER A 416 -3.13 15.90 3.92
N ALA A 417 -4.39 15.45 4.01
CA ALA A 417 -5.56 16.29 3.72
C ALA A 417 -5.73 17.44 4.73
N VAL A 418 -5.36 17.22 6.00
CA VAL A 418 -5.42 18.27 7.03
C VAL A 418 -4.24 19.21 6.86
N ALA A 419 -3.02 18.68 6.70
CA ALA A 419 -1.82 19.48 6.52
C ALA A 419 -1.93 20.44 5.34
N SER A 420 -2.26 19.93 4.16
CA SER A 420 -2.53 20.77 2.99
C SER A 420 -3.70 21.75 3.19
N GLY A 421 -4.76 21.31 3.87
CA GLY A 421 -5.94 22.13 4.15
C GLY A 421 -5.65 23.33 5.06
N VAL A 422 -4.75 23.17 6.05
CA VAL A 422 -4.29 24.28 6.91
C VAL A 422 -3.13 25.06 6.30
N GLY A 423 -2.60 24.63 5.15
CA GLY A 423 -1.54 25.32 4.42
C GLY A 423 -0.11 24.88 4.78
N LEU A 424 0.06 23.77 5.50
CA LEU A 424 1.39 23.19 5.72
C LEU A 424 1.87 22.51 4.43
N SER A 425 3.10 22.80 4.02
CA SER A 425 3.68 22.22 2.80
C SER A 425 3.95 20.73 2.93
N PHE A 426 4.07 20.01 1.81
CA PHE A 426 4.48 18.61 1.75
C PHE A 426 5.86 18.41 2.35
N LYS A 427 6.78 19.34 2.10
CA LYS A 427 8.12 19.35 2.68
C LYS A 427 8.02 19.41 4.20
N ASP A 428 7.34 20.41 4.74
CA ASP A 428 7.20 20.61 6.19
C ASP A 428 6.43 19.46 6.84
N THR A 429 5.45 18.90 6.12
CA THR A 429 4.72 17.70 6.59
C THR A 429 5.66 16.52 6.75
N ASN A 430 6.51 16.23 5.74
CA ASN A 430 7.47 15.13 5.83
C ASN A 430 8.58 15.40 6.85
N THR A 431 9.04 16.65 6.97
CA THR A 431 10.00 17.05 8.01
C THR A 431 9.42 16.79 9.40
N ALA A 432 8.19 17.23 9.67
CA ALA A 432 7.53 16.98 10.95
C ALA A 432 7.41 15.48 11.21
N LEU A 433 6.93 14.69 10.24
CA LEU A 433 6.82 13.24 10.39
C LEU A 433 8.16 12.56 10.66
N ALA A 434 9.24 13.01 10.01
CA ALA A 434 10.59 12.52 10.25
C ALA A 434 11.10 12.88 11.66
N GLU A 435 10.85 14.09 12.15
CA GLU A 435 11.19 14.49 13.53
C GLU A 435 10.43 13.65 14.57
N LEU A 436 9.13 13.44 14.33
CA LEU A 436 8.30 12.60 15.18
C LEU A 436 8.87 11.17 15.23
N ALA A 437 9.22 10.60 14.07
CA ALA A 437 9.78 9.26 13.99
C ALA A 437 11.15 9.17 14.66
N GLN A 438 12.00 10.18 14.49
CA GLN A 438 13.30 10.27 15.16
C GLN A 438 13.16 10.28 16.69
N ASN A 439 12.02 10.77 17.20
CA ASN A 439 11.63 10.76 18.61
C ASN A 439 10.76 9.54 19.00
N GLY A 440 10.68 8.51 18.15
CA GLY A 440 9.99 7.24 18.43
C GLY A 440 8.48 7.24 18.16
N LEU A 441 7.92 8.33 17.61
CA LEU A 441 6.52 8.42 17.19
C LEU A 441 6.44 8.27 15.67
N LYS A 442 6.06 7.09 15.17
CA LYS A 442 6.15 6.74 13.74
C LYS A 442 4.83 6.24 13.15
N GLY A 443 4.82 6.08 11.82
CA GLY A 443 3.69 5.50 11.09
C GLY A 443 2.37 6.25 11.29
N GLN A 444 1.26 5.51 11.32
CA GLN A 444 -0.09 6.08 11.41
C GLN A 444 -0.31 6.92 12.68
N ASP A 445 0.36 6.56 13.79
CA ASP A 445 0.31 7.28 15.06
C ASP A 445 0.89 8.69 14.93
N ALA A 446 2.06 8.82 14.29
CA ALA A 446 2.68 10.11 13.99
C ALA A 446 1.75 10.99 13.13
N GLY A 447 1.19 10.41 12.07
CA GLY A 447 0.24 11.10 11.21
C GLY A 447 -1.01 11.57 11.97
N THR A 448 -1.56 10.74 12.85
CA THR A 448 -2.76 11.08 13.63
C THR A 448 -2.47 12.15 14.69
N SER A 449 -1.33 12.06 15.37
CA SER A 449 -0.90 13.07 16.34
C SER A 449 -0.68 14.43 15.66
N LEU A 450 0.04 14.45 14.53
CA LEU A 450 0.27 15.67 13.77
C LEU A 450 -1.06 16.24 13.23
N LYS A 451 -1.92 15.40 12.63
CA LYS A 451 -3.26 15.80 12.18
C LYS A 451 -4.06 16.48 13.28
N THR A 452 -4.07 15.89 14.47
CA THR A 452 -4.84 16.41 15.60
C THR A 452 -4.26 17.73 16.11
N MET A 453 -2.94 17.88 16.12
CA MET A 453 -2.28 19.14 16.43
C MET A 453 -2.67 20.22 15.42
N LEU A 454 -2.56 19.94 14.12
CA LEU A 454 -2.86 20.88 13.04
C LEU A 454 -4.31 21.37 13.07
N LEU A 455 -5.27 20.49 13.35
CA LEU A 455 -6.68 20.86 13.53
C LEU A 455 -6.93 21.80 14.71
N ASN A 456 -6.05 21.79 15.72
CA ASN A 456 -6.20 22.56 16.95
C ASN A 456 -5.18 23.70 17.06
N LEU A 457 -4.48 24.07 15.97
CA LEU A 457 -3.67 25.29 15.96
C LEU A 457 -4.53 26.53 16.17
N SER A 458 -5.79 26.48 15.72
CA SER A 458 -6.83 27.43 16.11
C SER A 458 -7.69 26.79 17.21
N PRO A 459 -7.92 27.48 18.35
CA PRO A 459 -8.61 26.89 19.47
C PRO A 459 -10.08 26.62 19.16
N SER A 460 -10.52 25.38 19.40
CA SER A 460 -11.90 24.93 19.18
C SER A 460 -12.76 24.98 20.46
N THR A 461 -12.12 25.09 21.62
CA THR A 461 -12.78 25.18 22.94
C THR A 461 -12.35 26.43 23.68
N LYS A 462 -13.19 26.87 24.63
CA LYS A 462 -12.86 27.99 25.51
C LYS A 462 -11.58 27.71 26.32
N SER A 463 -11.44 26.50 26.86
CA SER A 463 -10.24 26.15 27.65
C SER A 463 -8.96 26.20 26.82
N ALA A 464 -9.02 25.77 25.55
CA ALA A 464 -7.88 25.88 24.64
C ALA A 464 -7.57 27.34 24.31
N ALA A 465 -8.60 28.18 24.08
CA ALA A 465 -8.43 29.60 23.81
C ALA A 465 -7.82 30.34 25.02
N ASP A 466 -8.35 30.13 26.22
CA ASP A 466 -7.86 30.72 27.46
C ASP A 466 -6.40 30.28 27.73
N MET A 467 -6.07 29.00 27.48
CA MET A 467 -4.70 28.49 27.59
C MET A 467 -3.76 29.14 26.58
N MET A 468 -4.15 29.20 25.29
CA MET A 468 -3.35 29.85 24.26
C MET A 468 -3.14 31.34 24.56
N GLU A 469 -4.15 32.04 25.07
CA GLU A 469 -4.04 33.43 25.51
C GLU A 469 -3.04 33.60 26.66
N SER A 470 -3.14 32.74 27.69
CA SER A 470 -2.23 32.77 28.84
C SER A 470 -0.76 32.52 28.48
N LEU A 471 -0.52 31.81 27.38
CA LEU A 471 0.81 31.49 26.87
C LEU A 471 1.29 32.45 25.77
N GLY A 472 0.50 33.47 25.42
CA GLY A 472 0.83 34.40 24.33
C GLY A 472 0.80 33.74 22.94
N LEU A 473 0.03 32.67 22.78
CA LEU A 473 -0.22 31.94 21.53
C LEU A 473 -1.55 32.36 20.86
N ALA A 474 -2.36 33.18 21.52
CA ALA A 474 -3.52 33.82 20.89
C ALA A 474 -3.12 35.16 20.24
N THR A 475 -3.54 35.40 19.00
CA THR A 475 -3.32 36.66 18.27
C THR A 475 -4.63 37.23 17.76
N LYS A 476 -4.56 38.46 17.23
CA LYS A 476 -5.69 39.13 16.60
C LYS A 476 -5.42 39.32 15.10
N ASN A 477 -6.24 38.75 14.22
CA ASN A 477 -6.15 39.03 12.78
C ASN A 477 -7.05 40.22 12.43
N VAL A 478 -6.44 41.41 12.47
CA VAL A 478 -7.14 42.69 12.27
C VAL A 478 -7.62 42.84 10.83
N GLY A 479 -6.85 42.35 9.85
CA GLY A 479 -7.18 42.46 8.43
C GLY A 479 -8.40 41.65 8.04
N ALA A 480 -8.43 40.36 8.42
CA ALA A 480 -9.57 39.49 8.17
C ALA A 480 -10.86 40.03 8.81
N ALA A 481 -10.76 40.47 10.06
CA ALA A 481 -11.89 41.02 10.79
C ALA A 481 -12.38 42.36 10.24
N TYR A 482 -11.47 43.23 9.80
CA TYR A 482 -11.83 44.48 9.15
C TYR A 482 -12.64 44.23 7.87
N ASN A 483 -12.14 43.35 6.99
CA ASN A 483 -12.82 43.03 5.74
C ASN A 483 -14.19 42.37 6.00
N TRP A 484 -14.25 41.43 6.94
CA TRP A 484 -15.49 40.76 7.32
C TRP A 484 -16.58 41.70 7.85
N LEU A 485 -16.18 42.74 8.59
CA LEU A 485 -17.06 43.79 9.10
C LEU A 485 -17.54 44.71 7.96
N VAL A 486 -16.63 45.12 7.07
CA VAL A 486 -16.94 45.98 5.93
C VAL A 486 -17.92 45.31 4.96
N ASP A 487 -17.74 44.02 4.68
CA ASP A 487 -18.66 43.21 3.86
C ASP A 487 -20.08 43.15 4.45
N ARG A 488 -20.21 43.41 5.76
CA ARG A 488 -21.49 43.47 6.50
C ARG A 488 -21.97 44.90 6.76
N GLY A 489 -21.38 45.88 6.08
CA GLY A 489 -21.75 47.29 6.17
C GLY A 489 -21.26 48.00 7.44
N ILE A 490 -20.36 47.38 8.21
CA ILE A 490 -19.80 47.97 9.43
C ILE A 490 -18.37 48.38 9.12
N LYS A 491 -18.11 49.67 8.97
CA LYS A 491 -16.76 50.18 8.73
C LYS A 491 -16.08 50.54 10.06
N PRO A 492 -15.04 49.80 10.49
CA PRO A 492 -14.24 50.20 11.66
C PRO A 492 -13.56 51.55 11.42
N ALA A 493 -13.30 52.31 12.49
CA ALA A 493 -12.74 53.66 12.39
C ALA A 493 -11.34 53.69 11.75
N SER A 494 -10.55 52.63 11.92
CA SER A 494 -9.28 52.41 11.23
C SER A 494 -8.98 50.91 11.13
N HIS A 495 -7.84 50.55 10.53
CA HIS A 495 -7.30 49.19 10.51
C HIS A 495 -6.55 48.83 11.81
N SER A 496 -6.73 49.57 12.90
CA SER A 496 -6.12 49.24 14.19
C SER A 496 -6.86 48.11 14.90
N ALA A 497 -6.12 47.27 15.65
CA ALA A 497 -6.73 46.20 16.43
C ALA A 497 -7.78 46.71 17.42
N LYS A 498 -7.56 47.90 17.98
CA LYS A 498 -8.47 48.56 18.92
C LYS A 498 -9.79 48.94 18.27
N ASP A 499 -9.74 49.51 17.07
CA ASP A 499 -10.95 49.99 16.38
C ASP A 499 -11.78 48.85 15.79
N VAL A 500 -11.11 47.80 15.31
CA VAL A 500 -11.77 46.57 14.87
C VAL A 500 -12.40 45.83 16.06
N ASP A 501 -11.70 45.75 17.19
CA ASP A 501 -12.24 45.19 18.44
C ASP A 501 -13.49 45.93 18.90
N ALA A 502 -13.44 47.27 18.92
CA ALA A 502 -14.56 48.11 19.31
C ALA A 502 -15.77 47.93 18.38
N ALA A 503 -15.53 47.77 17.08
CA ALA A 503 -16.59 47.49 16.11
C ALA A 503 -17.26 46.13 16.35
N LEU A 504 -16.47 45.07 16.64
CA LEU A 504 -17.00 43.76 17.02
C LEU A 504 -17.79 43.79 18.33
N GLN A 505 -17.29 44.50 19.35
CA GLN A 505 -18.01 44.68 20.61
C GLN A 505 -19.35 45.40 20.42
N LYS A 506 -19.38 46.42 19.55
CA LYS A 506 -20.62 47.14 19.23
C LYS A 506 -21.61 46.21 18.52
N LEU A 507 -21.14 45.42 17.55
CA LEU A 507 -21.97 44.45 16.84
C LEU A 507 -22.52 43.37 17.79
N ALA A 508 -21.70 42.87 18.71
CA ALA A 508 -22.11 41.90 19.72
C ALA A 508 -23.24 42.43 20.60
N LYS A 509 -23.16 43.68 21.04
CA LYS A 509 -24.22 44.34 21.81
C LYS A 509 -25.52 44.45 21.01
N ILE A 510 -25.43 44.77 19.73
CA ILE A 510 -26.59 44.86 18.84
C ILE A 510 -27.24 43.47 18.68
N GLN A 511 -26.44 42.43 18.39
CA GLN A 511 -26.95 41.07 18.20
C GLN A 511 -27.51 40.46 19.49
N ALA A 512 -26.93 40.77 20.64
CA ALA A 512 -27.43 40.28 21.93
C ALA A 512 -28.82 40.84 22.29
N GLY A 513 -29.17 42.03 21.76
CA GLY A 513 -30.42 42.74 22.00
C GLY A 513 -30.36 43.73 23.17
N ALA A 514 -31.24 44.74 23.16
CA ALA A 514 -31.33 45.74 24.22
C ALA A 514 -31.67 45.08 25.56
N GLY A 515 -30.94 45.43 26.62
CA GLY A 515 -31.11 44.84 27.96
C GLY A 515 -30.46 43.46 28.15
N ALA A 516 -29.72 42.95 27.17
CA ALA A 516 -29.01 41.68 27.28
C ALA A 516 -27.98 41.69 28.43
N SER A 517 -27.87 40.55 29.13
CA SER A 517 -26.89 40.37 30.19
C SER A 517 -25.45 40.42 29.65
N ALA A 518 -24.50 40.85 30.49
CA ALA A 518 -23.09 40.90 30.13
C ALA A 518 -22.54 39.54 29.64
N SER A 519 -23.06 38.43 30.20
CA SER A 519 -22.71 37.07 29.78
C SER A 519 -23.17 36.76 28.35
N LYS A 520 -24.38 37.20 27.97
CA LYS A 520 -24.90 37.03 26.61
C LYS A 520 -24.11 37.86 25.60
N VAL A 521 -23.85 39.12 25.91
CA VAL A 521 -23.02 40.00 25.07
C VAL A 521 -21.62 39.43 24.88
N LYS A 522 -21.01 38.87 25.94
CA LYS A 522 -19.71 38.20 25.86
C LYS A 522 -19.72 36.99 24.93
N LYS A 523 -20.78 36.15 24.98
CA LYS A 523 -20.94 35.02 24.05
C LYS A 523 -21.05 35.48 22.60
N GLU A 524 -21.89 36.47 22.31
CA GLU A 524 -22.03 37.01 20.95
C GLU A 524 -20.72 37.60 20.44
N TYR A 525 -19.98 38.33 21.28
CA TYR A 525 -18.67 38.84 20.92
C TYR A 525 -17.68 37.73 20.60
N GLN A 526 -17.66 36.64 21.38
CA GLN A 526 -16.77 35.50 21.12
C GLN A 526 -17.09 34.82 19.79
N GLU A 527 -18.37 34.62 19.47
CA GLU A 527 -18.81 34.09 18.18
C GLU A 527 -18.43 35.03 17.03
N LEU A 528 -18.64 36.34 17.19
CA LEU A 528 -18.26 37.34 16.20
C LEU A 528 -16.75 37.42 16.00
N ALA A 529 -15.96 37.41 17.06
CA ALA A 529 -14.51 37.42 16.99
C ALA A 529 -13.98 36.17 16.27
N LYS A 530 -14.61 35.01 16.47
CA LYS A 530 -14.28 33.78 15.76
C LYS A 530 -14.70 33.84 14.29
N ASN A 531 -15.94 34.23 14.01
CA ASN A 531 -16.50 34.25 12.66
C ASN A 531 -15.90 35.32 11.75
N SER A 532 -15.45 36.43 12.34
CA SER A 532 -14.71 37.49 11.64
C SER A 532 -13.24 37.14 11.39
N GLY A 533 -12.75 36.04 11.96
CA GLY A 533 -11.32 35.70 11.96
C GLY A 533 -10.50 36.59 12.90
N PHE A 534 -11.12 37.49 13.67
CA PHE A 534 -10.43 38.37 14.61
C PHE A 534 -9.66 37.59 15.66
N ALA A 535 -10.27 36.56 16.24
CA ALA A 535 -9.56 35.61 17.09
C ALA A 535 -8.71 34.69 16.22
N SER A 536 -7.39 34.88 16.27
CA SER A 536 -6.42 34.13 15.49
C SER A 536 -5.42 33.44 16.42
N SER A 537 -4.61 32.58 15.85
CA SER A 537 -3.53 31.92 16.55
C SER A 537 -2.19 32.46 16.10
N ALA A 538 -1.21 32.49 17.01
CA ALA A 538 0.15 32.92 16.74
C ALA A 538 0.88 32.00 15.72
N PHE A 539 0.32 30.81 15.45
CA PHE A 539 0.80 29.90 14.42
C PHE A 539 0.50 30.36 12.98
N TYR A 540 -0.31 31.42 12.81
CA TYR A 540 -0.57 32.02 11.51
C TYR A 540 0.12 33.40 11.41
N ASP A 541 0.53 33.76 10.20
CA ASP A 541 1.06 35.08 9.90
C ASP A 541 -0.06 36.15 9.82
N GLN A 542 0.34 37.40 9.60
CA GLN A 542 -0.58 38.53 9.48
C GLN A 542 -1.56 38.43 8.28
N HIS A 543 -1.29 37.53 7.33
CA HIS A 543 -2.13 37.26 6.17
C HIS A 543 -3.00 36.01 6.37
N GLY A 544 -2.96 35.39 7.55
CA GLY A 544 -3.70 34.16 7.86
C GLY A 544 -3.11 32.90 7.24
N LYS A 545 -1.86 32.95 6.72
CA LYS A 545 -1.15 31.76 6.27
C LYS A 545 -0.49 31.08 7.44
N LEU A 546 -0.52 29.75 7.44
CA LEU A 546 0.19 28.97 8.44
C LEU A 546 1.69 29.22 8.33
N LYS A 547 2.34 29.40 9.48
CA LYS A 547 3.79 29.54 9.59
C LYS A 547 4.50 28.24 9.18
N SER A 548 5.78 28.33 8.83
CA SER A 548 6.58 27.14 8.54
C SER A 548 6.69 26.22 9.76
N LEU A 549 7.06 24.95 9.55
CA LEU A 549 7.28 24.03 10.67
C LEU A 549 8.30 24.58 11.68
N SER A 550 9.41 25.13 11.19
CA SER A 550 10.47 25.71 12.04
C SER A 550 9.92 26.84 12.92
N GLU A 551 9.13 27.76 12.35
CA GLU A 551 8.49 28.83 13.12
C GLU A 551 7.43 28.31 14.11
N ILE A 552 6.67 27.28 13.77
CA ILE A 552 5.69 26.66 14.68
C ILE A 552 6.41 26.01 15.87
N SER A 553 7.45 25.24 15.60
CA SER A 553 8.28 24.57 16.62
C SER A 553 8.97 25.59 17.52
N ASP A 554 9.52 26.67 16.96
CA ASP A 554 10.13 27.75 17.72
C ASP A 554 9.13 28.48 18.62
N LEU A 555 7.94 28.77 18.09
CA LEU A 555 6.89 29.42 18.86
C LEU A 555 6.42 28.55 20.04
N LEU A 556 6.29 27.24 19.83
CA LEU A 556 6.02 26.31 20.93
C LEU A 556 7.16 26.32 21.95
N HIS A 557 8.40 26.20 21.49
CA HIS A 557 9.60 26.22 22.32
C HIS A 557 9.64 27.46 23.22
N ASP A 558 9.56 28.65 22.61
CA ASP A 558 9.69 29.92 23.29
C ASP A 558 8.58 30.20 24.29
N ARG A 559 7.33 29.82 23.98
CA ARG A 559 6.19 30.07 24.88
C ARG A 559 6.10 29.08 26.03
N LEU A 560 6.70 27.90 25.89
CA LEU A 560 6.60 26.81 26.88
C LEU A 560 7.89 26.56 27.66
N LYS A 561 9.03 27.16 27.29
CA LYS A 561 10.36 26.86 27.89
C LYS A 561 10.46 27.12 29.39
N ASN A 562 9.68 28.07 29.91
CA ASN A 562 9.68 28.42 31.33
C ASN A 562 8.70 27.60 32.17
N LEU A 563 7.93 26.69 31.54
CA LEU A 563 7.00 25.81 32.24
C LEU A 563 7.71 24.55 32.75
N THR A 564 7.28 24.06 33.91
CA THR A 564 7.67 22.71 34.35
C THR A 564 7.14 21.64 33.39
N GLU A 565 7.66 20.41 33.49
CA GLU A 565 7.20 19.31 32.63
C GLU A 565 5.70 19.03 32.79
N GLU A 566 5.21 19.05 34.03
CA GLU A 566 3.79 18.85 34.35
C GLU A 566 2.92 19.97 33.76
N GLN A 567 3.32 21.23 33.97
CA GLN A 567 2.61 22.39 33.43
C GLN A 567 2.56 22.36 31.90
N ARG A 568 3.67 22.00 31.26
CA ARG A 568 3.75 21.88 29.80
C ARG A 568 2.87 20.76 29.28
N GLN A 569 2.86 19.58 29.90
CA GLN A 569 1.95 18.50 29.50
C GLN A 569 0.48 18.92 29.64
N TYR A 570 0.13 19.58 30.74
CA TYR A 570 -1.22 20.12 30.95
C TYR A 570 -1.60 21.15 29.88
N ALA A 571 -0.71 22.10 29.59
CA ALA A 571 -0.90 23.11 28.55
C ALA A 571 -1.11 22.50 27.17
N LEU A 572 -0.21 21.62 26.73
CA LEU A 572 -0.27 20.97 25.42
C LEU A 572 -1.53 20.10 25.27
N LYS A 573 -1.89 19.32 26.30
CA LYS A 573 -3.13 18.54 26.33
C LYS A 573 -4.37 19.43 26.23
N THR A 574 -4.35 20.58 26.90
CA THR A 574 -5.48 21.53 26.90
C THR A 574 -5.63 22.23 25.55
N MET A 575 -4.52 22.62 24.92
CA MET A 575 -4.54 23.28 23.62
C MET A 575 -4.88 22.32 22.48
N PHE A 576 -4.26 21.14 22.44
CA PHE A 576 -4.28 20.27 21.25
C PHE A 576 -5.00 18.93 21.47
N GLY A 577 -5.29 18.55 22.70
CA GLY A 577 -5.90 17.27 23.05
C GLY A 577 -4.88 16.15 23.33
N THR A 578 -5.39 14.99 23.74
CA THR A 578 -4.56 13.83 24.16
C THR A 578 -3.77 13.21 23.04
N ASP A 579 -4.31 13.18 21.83
CA ASP A 579 -3.66 12.50 20.70
C ASP A 579 -2.53 13.35 20.13
N ALA A 580 -2.67 14.67 20.20
CA ALA A 580 -1.72 15.65 19.69
C ALA A 580 -0.56 15.97 20.64
N ILE A 581 -0.71 15.70 21.95
CA ILE A 581 0.29 16.06 22.96
C ILE A 581 1.69 15.50 22.62
N ARG A 582 1.75 14.29 22.05
CA ARG A 582 3.00 13.63 21.66
C ARG A 582 3.72 14.43 20.58
N ALA A 583 3.01 14.79 19.50
CA ALA A 583 3.59 15.57 18.42
C ALA A 583 3.98 16.98 18.87
N ALA A 584 3.09 17.68 19.57
CA ALA A 584 3.35 19.05 20.02
C ALA A 584 4.51 19.12 21.02
N ASN A 585 4.67 18.12 21.89
CA ASN A 585 5.79 18.06 22.82
C ASN A 585 7.12 17.75 22.13
N ILE A 586 7.12 16.95 21.06
CA ILE A 586 8.33 16.70 20.25
C ILE A 586 8.74 17.99 19.54
N LEU A 587 7.81 18.64 18.83
CA LEU A 587 8.09 19.90 18.13
C LEU A 587 8.56 21.01 19.07
N TYR A 588 7.98 21.08 20.28
CA TYR A 588 8.47 21.96 21.36
C TYR A 588 9.94 21.68 21.73
N LYS A 589 10.31 20.41 21.88
CA LYS A 589 11.68 20.02 22.30
C LYS A 589 12.70 20.29 21.22
N GLU A 590 12.36 19.98 19.97
CA GLU A 590 13.23 20.16 18.80
C GLU A 590 13.40 21.65 18.43
N GLY A 591 12.34 22.45 18.59
CA GLY A 591 12.33 23.87 18.23
C GLY A 591 12.60 24.11 16.74
N ALA A 592 12.91 25.36 16.37
CA ALA A 592 13.31 25.69 14.99
C ALA A 592 14.53 24.87 14.53
N LYS A 593 15.51 24.70 15.43
CA LYS A 593 16.78 24.05 15.10
C LYS A 593 16.59 22.60 14.66
N GLY A 594 15.81 21.81 15.40
CA GLY A 594 15.55 20.42 15.00
C GLY A 594 14.84 20.34 13.67
N ALA A 595 13.87 21.24 13.42
CA ALA A 595 13.11 21.26 12.17
C ALA A 595 14.01 21.59 10.97
N ASP A 596 14.87 22.59 11.12
CA ASP A 596 15.81 23.00 10.08
C ASP A 596 16.91 21.95 9.85
N ASP A 597 17.43 21.34 10.91
CA ASP A 597 18.46 20.29 10.82
C ASP A 597 17.87 19.01 10.18
N MET A 598 16.63 18.64 10.50
CA MET A 598 15.91 17.53 9.88
C MET A 598 15.62 17.83 8.40
N ALA A 599 15.05 18.99 8.08
CA ALA A 599 14.78 19.39 6.70
C ALA A 599 16.06 19.40 5.83
N LYS A 600 17.16 19.88 6.40
CA LYS A 600 18.48 19.86 5.75
C LYS A 600 18.96 18.43 5.54
N SER A 601 18.78 17.54 6.51
CA SER A 601 19.18 16.13 6.40
C SER A 601 18.37 15.39 5.34
N ILE A 602 17.06 15.62 5.28
CA ILE A 602 16.17 15.08 4.24
C ILE A 602 16.62 15.53 2.85
N SER A 603 16.98 16.81 2.69
CA SER A 603 17.37 17.36 1.38
C SER A 603 18.67 16.81 0.79
N LYS A 604 19.50 16.14 1.60
CA LYS A 604 20.79 15.58 1.15
C LYS A 604 20.64 14.29 0.36
N ILE A 605 19.52 13.60 0.48
CA ILE A 605 19.32 12.27 -0.10
C ILE A 605 18.29 12.36 -1.21
N LYS A 606 18.67 11.92 -2.42
CA LYS A 606 17.73 11.79 -3.54
C LYS A 606 17.31 10.33 -3.70
N ALA A 607 16.03 10.13 -4.01
CA ALA A 607 15.50 8.80 -4.31
C ALA A 607 16.26 8.12 -5.45
N SER A 608 16.67 8.90 -6.46
CA SER A 608 17.48 8.42 -7.59
C SER A 608 18.84 7.89 -7.15
N GLU A 609 19.52 8.55 -6.22
CA GLU A 609 20.85 8.15 -5.74
C GLU A 609 20.76 6.85 -4.94
N VAL A 610 19.74 6.71 -4.09
CA VAL A 610 19.47 5.47 -3.36
C VAL A 610 19.10 4.35 -4.32
N ALA A 611 18.28 4.64 -5.34
CA ALA A 611 17.90 3.66 -6.35
C ALA A 611 19.11 3.18 -7.16
N GLU A 612 19.98 4.09 -7.60
CA GLU A 612 21.22 3.77 -8.32
C GLU A 612 22.17 2.92 -7.48
N GLN A 613 22.29 3.19 -6.17
CA GLN A 613 23.10 2.35 -5.28
C GLN A 613 22.53 0.93 -5.16
N LYS A 614 21.21 0.77 -5.08
CA LYS A 614 20.54 -0.55 -5.01
C LYS A 614 20.57 -1.33 -6.33
N MET A 615 21.02 -0.72 -7.43
CA MET A 615 21.20 -1.37 -8.74
C MET A 615 22.61 -1.92 -8.95
N LYS A 616 23.59 -1.52 -8.12
CA LYS A 616 24.95 -2.07 -8.11
C LYS A 616 25.00 -3.33 -7.25
#